data_AF-A0A933VBX0-F1
#
_entry.id   AF-A0A933VBX0-F1
#
_cell.length_a   1.000
_cell.length_b   1.000
_cell.length_c   1.000
_cell.angle_alpha   90.00
_cell.angle_beta   90.00
_cell.angle_gamma   90.00
#
_symmetry.space_group_name_H-M   'P 1'
#
loop_
_entity.id
_entity.type
_entity.pdbx_description
1 polymer ?
#
loop_
_entity_poly.entity_id
_entity_poly.type
_entity_poly.pdbx_seq_one_letter_code
_entity_poly.pdbx_strand_id
1 'polypeptide(L)'
;MITPSELSAENRINQKIEQIKNDIGVAITNLLKDANKRYLKTKGKVSTMPTIDHNNLRWTLAWTEEKITFDLSVVIAVTDNGTEARVDRVWVHRHVTTPFDYDGHTPTTHMRRLTSLSIAEIKSAVEAEFS
;
A
#
# COMPACT_ATOMS: atom_id res chain seq x y z
N MET A 1 35.46 2.24 -2.99
CA MET A 1 34.21 1.44 -2.88
C MET A 1 33.71 1.65 -1.46
N ILE A 2 32.52 2.22 -1.29
CA ILE A 2 31.93 2.48 0.04
C ILE A 2 31.21 1.20 0.46
N THR A 3 31.58 0.63 1.61
CA THR A 3 30.90 -0.54 2.17
C THR A 3 29.54 -0.15 2.76
N PRO A 4 28.50 -1.00 2.68
CA PRO A 4 27.14 -0.69 3.18
C PRO A 4 27.06 -0.22 4.64
N SER A 5 28.08 -0.55 5.45
CA SER A 5 28.22 -0.16 6.85
C SER A 5 28.53 1.33 7.08
N GLU A 6 28.89 2.10 6.06
CA GLU A 6 29.22 3.54 6.17
C GLU A 6 28.05 4.47 5.79
N LEU A 7 26.95 3.92 5.25
CA LEU A 7 25.75 4.70 4.93
C LEU A 7 25.04 5.11 6.23
N SER A 8 24.48 6.32 6.28
CA SER A 8 23.54 6.67 7.35
C SER A 8 22.30 5.75 7.28
N ALA A 9 21.63 5.54 8.41
CA ALA A 9 20.39 4.77 8.45
C ALA A 9 19.35 5.29 7.45
N GLU A 10 19.28 6.62 7.30
CA GLU A 10 18.42 7.29 6.31
C GLU A 10 18.77 6.90 4.86
N ASN A 11 20.07 6.87 4.51
CA ASN A 11 20.49 6.46 3.17
C ASN A 11 20.17 4.99 2.87
N ARG A 12 20.35 4.09 3.85
CA ARG A 12 19.99 2.67 3.69
C ARG A 12 18.48 2.51 3.50
N ILE A 13 17.67 3.22 4.28
CA ILE A 13 16.21 3.22 4.14
C ILE A 13 15.81 3.75 2.76
N ASN A 14 16.38 4.87 2.31
CA ASN A 14 16.09 5.42 0.99
C ASN A 14 16.46 4.47 -0.15
N GLN A 15 17.62 3.81 -0.08
CA GLN A 15 17.98 2.76 -1.05
C GLN A 15 16.99 1.60 -1.04
N LYS A 16 16.53 1.17 0.14
CA LYS A 16 15.55 0.09 0.27
C LYS A 16 14.19 0.50 -0.28
N ILE A 17 13.76 1.73 -0.05
CA ILE A 17 12.54 2.32 -0.61
C ILE A 17 12.60 2.29 -2.14
N GLU A 18 13.70 2.74 -2.75
CA GLU A 18 13.86 2.70 -4.20
C GLU A 18 13.88 1.27 -4.76
N GLN A 19 14.53 0.33 -4.05
CA GLN A 19 14.48 -1.08 -4.40
C GLN A 19 13.02 -1.59 -4.42
N ILE A 20 12.25 -1.34 -3.36
CA ILE A 20 10.85 -1.77 -3.25
C ILE A 20 10.01 -1.18 -4.39
N LYS A 21 10.19 0.11 -4.71
CA LYS A 21 9.47 0.76 -5.81
C LYS A 21 9.71 0.05 -7.15
N ASN A 22 10.97 -0.28 -7.45
CA ASN A 22 11.34 -0.92 -8.71
C ASN A 22 10.89 -2.38 -8.76
N ASP A 23 11.06 -3.12 -7.66
CA ASP A 23 10.81 -4.56 -7.63
C ASP A 23 9.32 -4.91 -7.64
N ILE A 24 8.49 -4.14 -6.91
CA ILE A 24 7.08 -4.49 -6.69
C ILE A 24 6.10 -3.35 -6.89
N GLY A 25 6.54 -2.12 -7.14
CA GLY A 25 5.66 -0.96 -7.28
C GLY A 25 4.68 -1.07 -8.45
N VAL A 26 5.11 -1.63 -9.58
CA VAL A 26 4.24 -1.89 -10.74
C VAL A 26 3.17 -2.92 -10.41
N ALA A 27 3.55 -4.00 -9.72
CA ALA A 27 2.61 -5.06 -9.31
C ALA A 27 1.53 -4.51 -8.37
N ILE A 28 1.91 -3.72 -7.35
CA ILE A 28 0.95 -3.07 -6.44
C ILE A 28 0.01 -2.13 -7.21
N THR A 29 0.54 -1.36 -8.16
CA THR A 29 -0.26 -0.44 -8.96
C THR A 29 -1.28 -1.20 -9.83
N ASN A 30 -0.89 -2.34 -10.41
CA ASN A 30 -1.79 -3.18 -11.21
C ASN A 30 -2.89 -3.82 -10.34
N LEU A 31 -2.54 -4.33 -9.15
CA LEU A 31 -3.52 -4.83 -8.17
C LEU A 31 -4.57 -3.77 -7.82
N LEU A 32 -4.15 -2.52 -7.62
CA LEU A 32 -5.06 -1.41 -7.35
C LEU A 32 -5.91 -1.02 -8.57
N LYS A 33 -5.38 -1.11 -9.79
CA LYS A 33 -6.15 -0.92 -11.03
C LYS A 33 -7.22 -2.01 -11.20
N ASP A 34 -6.89 -3.25 -10.89
CA ASP A 34 -7.85 -4.35 -10.95
C ASP A 34 -8.95 -4.20 -9.89
N ALA A 35 -8.58 -3.80 -8.67
CA ALA A 35 -9.56 -3.42 -7.65
C ALA A 35 -10.46 -2.28 -8.11
N ASN A 36 -9.90 -1.24 -8.74
CA ASN A 36 -10.67 -0.12 -9.30
C ASN A 36 -11.66 -0.59 -10.38
N LYS A 37 -11.23 -1.48 -11.28
CA LYS A 37 -12.10 -2.07 -12.30
C LYS A 37 -13.22 -2.90 -11.68
N ARG A 38 -12.88 -3.81 -10.75
CA ARG A 38 -13.82 -4.75 -10.11
C ARG A 38 -14.84 -4.05 -9.21
N TYR A 39 -14.42 -3.10 -8.38
CA TYR A 39 -15.26 -2.52 -7.34
C TYR A 39 -15.83 -1.13 -7.68
N LEU A 40 -15.12 -0.34 -8.48
CA LEU A 40 -15.44 1.07 -8.71
C LEU A 40 -15.72 1.39 -10.18
N LYS A 41 -15.81 0.37 -11.05
CA LYS A 41 -16.04 0.54 -12.49
C LYS A 41 -15.08 1.57 -13.11
N THR A 42 -13.81 1.55 -12.71
CA THR A 42 -12.76 2.49 -13.15
C THR A 42 -12.95 3.96 -12.75
N LYS A 43 -13.92 4.28 -11.90
CA LYS A 43 -14.14 5.65 -11.41
C LYS A 43 -13.09 6.13 -10.39
N GLY A 44 -12.38 5.20 -9.74
CA GLY A 44 -11.38 5.53 -8.72
C GLY A 44 -10.05 6.00 -9.31
N LYS A 45 -9.30 6.74 -8.50
CA LYS A 45 -7.95 7.24 -8.79
C LYS A 45 -6.93 6.35 -8.10
N VAL A 46 -6.11 5.66 -8.89
CA VAL A 46 -4.98 4.85 -8.41
C VAL A 46 -3.71 5.70 -8.40
N SER A 47 -2.97 5.67 -7.29
CA SER A 47 -1.65 6.29 -7.20
C SER A 47 -0.67 5.58 -8.14
N THR A 48 -0.03 6.35 -9.02
CA THR A 48 1.02 5.83 -9.93
C THR A 48 2.37 5.68 -9.24
N MET A 49 2.60 6.43 -8.16
CA MET A 49 3.79 6.39 -7.32
C MET A 49 3.36 6.30 -5.85
N PRO A 50 4.13 5.64 -4.97
CA PRO A 50 3.82 5.64 -3.56
C PRO A 50 4.04 7.02 -2.94
N THR A 51 3.19 7.39 -1.99
CA THR A 51 3.53 8.43 -1.01
C THR A 51 4.53 7.85 -0.02
N ILE A 52 5.57 8.61 0.31
CA ILE A 52 6.62 8.21 1.25
C ILE A 52 6.46 9.04 2.53
N ASP A 53 6.31 8.38 3.67
CA ASP A 53 6.12 9.03 4.97
C ASP A 53 6.77 8.21 6.11
N HIS A 54 7.66 8.81 6.89
CA HIS A 54 8.27 8.23 8.11
C HIS A 54 8.64 6.74 7.96
N ASN A 55 9.33 6.39 6.88
CA ASN A 55 9.76 5.02 6.50
C ASN A 55 8.68 4.09 5.95
N ASN A 56 7.53 4.62 5.53
CA ASN A 56 6.48 3.86 4.88
C ASN A 56 6.35 4.26 3.42
N LEU A 57 6.12 3.28 2.56
CA LEU A 57 5.62 3.50 1.20
C LEU A 57 4.12 3.19 1.19
N ARG A 58 3.32 4.08 0.61
CA ARG A 58 1.87 3.90 0.50
C ARG A 58 1.40 4.08 -0.94
N TRP A 59 0.80 3.05 -1.53
CA TRP A 59 -0.01 3.17 -2.74
C TRP A 59 -1.48 3.17 -2.37
N THR A 60 -2.29 3.98 -3.05
CA THR A 60 -3.69 4.22 -2.72
C THR A 60 -4.57 4.18 -3.97
N LEU A 61 -5.69 3.48 -3.87
CA LEU A 61 -6.88 3.66 -4.71
C LEU A 61 -7.89 4.49 -3.92
N ALA A 62 -8.17 5.70 -4.38
CA ALA A 62 -9.14 6.59 -3.75
C ALA A 62 -10.30 6.89 -4.69
N TRP A 63 -11.51 6.98 -4.15
CA TRP A 63 -12.70 7.38 -4.87
C TRP A 63 -13.69 8.07 -3.94
N THR A 64 -14.29 9.15 -4.42
CA THR A 64 -15.29 9.91 -3.67
C THR A 64 -16.44 10.25 -4.62
N GLU A 65 -17.67 9.96 -4.21
CA GLU A 65 -18.91 10.34 -4.89
C GLU A 65 -19.86 10.88 -3.83
N GLU A 66 -20.19 12.17 -3.93
CA GLU A 66 -20.98 12.89 -2.92
C GLU A 66 -20.42 12.73 -1.50
N LYS A 67 -21.19 12.15 -0.57
CA LYS A 67 -20.79 11.87 0.82
C LYS A 67 -20.13 10.50 1.00
N ILE A 68 -19.99 9.69 -0.06
CA ILE A 68 -19.37 8.37 -0.02
C ILE A 68 -17.88 8.53 -0.33
N THR A 69 -17.02 7.99 0.53
CA THR A 69 -15.58 7.86 0.25
C THR A 69 -15.18 6.39 0.30
N PHE A 70 -14.26 6.02 -0.59
CA PHE A 70 -13.60 4.73 -0.60
C PHE A 70 -12.09 4.98 -0.75
N ASP A 71 -11.31 4.40 0.14
CA ASP A 71 -9.85 4.37 0.07
C ASP A 71 -9.40 2.92 0.28
N LEU A 72 -8.55 2.43 -0.59
CA LEU A 72 -7.81 1.19 -0.42
C LEU A 72 -6.32 1.51 -0.55
N SER A 73 -5.56 1.31 0.51
CA SER A 73 -4.15 1.62 0.57
C SER A 73 -3.32 0.36 0.86
N VAL A 74 -2.27 0.12 0.07
CA VAL A 74 -1.21 -0.85 0.37
C VAL A 74 -0.04 -0.11 0.99
N VAL A 75 0.35 -0.49 2.20
CA VAL A 75 1.40 0.17 2.97
C VAL A 75 2.53 -0.81 3.29
N ILE A 76 3.76 -0.37 3.07
CA ILE A 76 4.98 -1.13 3.35
C ILE A 76 5.84 -0.30 4.29
N ALA A 77 6.10 -0.80 5.51
CA ALA A 77 7.04 -0.17 6.43
C ALA A 77 8.45 -0.73 6.25
N VAL A 78 9.43 0.15 6.31
CA VAL A 78 10.86 -0.15 6.28
C VAL A 78 11.48 0.22 7.62
N THR A 79 12.38 -0.62 8.12
CA THR A 79 13.16 -0.37 9.32
C THR A 79 14.64 -0.59 9.04
N ASP A 80 15.51 0.01 9.85
CA ASP A 80 16.96 -0.19 9.80
C ASP A 80 17.43 -0.79 11.13
N ASN A 81 18.31 -1.79 11.06
CA ASN A 81 18.86 -2.46 12.25
C ASN A 81 20.29 -2.00 12.59
N GLY A 82 20.78 -0.92 11.97
CA GLY A 82 22.15 -0.44 12.08
C GLY A 82 23.12 -1.03 11.05
N THR A 83 22.76 -2.13 10.38
CA THR A 83 23.58 -2.80 9.36
C THR A 83 22.91 -2.74 7.98
N GLU A 84 21.60 -2.97 7.91
CA GLU A 84 20.81 -2.94 6.68
C GLU A 84 19.39 -2.43 6.93
N ALA A 85 18.77 -1.91 5.87
CA ALA A 85 17.36 -1.58 5.83
C ALA A 85 16.54 -2.76 5.28
N ARG A 86 15.45 -3.10 5.96
CA ARG A 86 14.58 -4.24 5.65
C ARG A 86 13.11 -3.87 5.70
N VAL A 87 12.28 -4.65 5.01
CA VAL A 87 10.83 -4.54 5.15
C VAL A 87 10.43 -5.12 6.49
N ASP A 88 9.79 -4.30 7.32
CA ASP A 88 9.27 -4.69 8.64
C ASP A 88 7.91 -5.37 8.49
N ARG A 89 7.01 -4.75 7.72
CA ARG A 89 5.62 -5.20 7.58
C ARG A 89 4.99 -4.65 6.30
N VAL A 90 4.02 -5.41 5.80
CA VAL A 90 3.13 -5.00 4.71
C VAL A 90 1.70 -5.16 5.21
N TRP A 91 0.85 -4.18 4.92
CA TRP A 91 -0.57 -4.26 5.24
C TRP A 91 -1.42 -3.53 4.21
N VAL A 92 -2.67 -3.98 4.10
CA VAL A 92 -3.69 -3.34 3.27
C VAL A 92 -4.73 -2.70 4.18
N HIS A 93 -4.88 -1.38 4.04
CA HIS A 93 -5.90 -0.60 4.70
C HIS A 93 -7.05 -0.35 3.73
N ARG A 94 -8.28 -0.64 4.16
CA ARG A 94 -9.49 -0.26 3.41
C ARG A 94 -10.34 0.63 4.31
N HIS A 95 -10.69 1.79 3.80
CA HIS A 95 -11.59 2.74 4.42
C HIS A 95 -12.77 3.00 3.49
N VAL A 96 -13.99 2.92 4.03
CA VAL A 96 -15.21 3.27 3.32
C VAL A 96 -16.04 4.13 4.25
N THR A 97 -16.37 5.34 3.82
CA THR A 97 -17.39 6.16 4.46
C THR A 97 -18.61 6.15 3.56
N THR A 98 -19.78 5.88 4.12
CA THR A 98 -21.06 6.08 3.44
C THR A 98 -21.90 7.05 4.27
N PRO A 99 -22.72 7.92 3.65
CA PRO A 99 -23.69 8.70 4.38
C PRO A 99 -24.78 7.74 4.89
N PHE A 100 -24.70 7.33 6.14
CA PHE A 100 -25.88 6.80 6.82
C PHE A 100 -26.61 7.99 7.46
N ASP A 101 -27.38 8.72 6.65
CA ASP A 101 -28.53 9.49 7.16
C ASP A 101 -29.74 8.54 7.17
N TYR A 102 -29.73 7.57 8.09
CA TYR A 102 -30.95 6.94 8.60
C TYR A 102 -30.96 7.22 10.10
N ASP A 103 -32.02 7.87 10.59
CA ASP A 103 -32.19 8.32 11.98
C ASP A 103 -31.63 7.30 12.99
N GLY A 104 -30.56 7.70 13.72
CA GLY A 104 -30.16 7.04 14.97
C GLY A 104 -28.94 6.10 14.96
N HIS A 105 -28.15 5.97 13.89
CA HIS A 105 -26.97 5.08 13.90
C HIS A 105 -25.62 5.79 13.58
N THR A 106 -24.61 5.48 14.39
CA THR A 106 -23.23 5.99 14.29
C THR A 106 -22.53 5.47 13.03
N PRO A 107 -21.72 6.29 12.32
CA PRO A 107 -20.95 5.84 11.16
C PRO A 107 -20.11 4.60 11.49
N THR A 108 -20.34 3.50 10.78
CA THR A 108 -19.58 2.26 10.98
C THR A 108 -18.31 2.28 10.15
N THR A 109 -17.22 2.77 10.74
CA THR A 109 -15.87 2.59 10.20
C THR A 109 -15.50 1.11 10.29
N HIS A 110 -15.73 0.35 9.22
CA HIS A 110 -15.27 -1.04 9.14
C HIS A 110 -13.79 -1.07 8.72
N MET A 111 -12.88 -0.89 9.67
CA MET A 111 -11.45 -1.19 9.48
C MET A 111 -11.25 -2.70 9.50
N ARG A 112 -11.09 -3.31 8.32
CA ARG A 112 -10.64 -4.70 8.21
C ARG A 112 -9.13 -4.71 7.93
N ARG A 113 -8.33 -5.16 8.90
CA ARG A 113 -6.93 -5.55 8.66
C ARG A 113 -6.95 -6.77 7.76
N LEU A 114 -6.77 -6.56 6.46
CA LEU A 114 -6.50 -7.65 5.54
C LEU A 114 -5.03 -8.03 5.78
N THR A 115 -4.85 -9.10 6.56
CA THR A 115 -3.71 -10.03 6.61
C THR A 115 -2.34 -9.47 6.24
N SER A 116 -1.38 -9.63 7.15
CA SER A 116 0.06 -9.46 6.89
C SER A 116 0.50 -10.40 5.77
N LEU A 117 0.33 -9.98 4.51
CA LEU A 117 0.85 -10.68 3.35
C LEU A 117 2.37 -10.46 3.34
N SER A 118 3.12 -11.53 3.43
CA SER A 118 4.55 -11.50 3.12
C SER A 118 4.76 -11.10 1.66
N ILE A 119 5.90 -10.48 1.35
CA ILE A 119 6.23 -10.12 -0.04
C ILE A 119 6.22 -11.35 -0.96
N ALA A 120 6.56 -12.52 -0.43
CA ALA A 120 6.47 -13.78 -1.16
C ALA A 120 5.02 -14.10 -1.56
N GLU A 121 4.04 -13.94 -0.66
CA GLU A 121 2.62 -14.15 -0.97
C GLU A 121 2.08 -13.15 -1.99
N ILE A 122 2.56 -11.90 -1.97
CA ILE A 122 2.22 -10.91 -2.99
C ILE A 122 2.81 -11.32 -4.35
N LYS A 123 4.06 -11.79 -4.39
CA LYS A 123 4.69 -12.28 -5.63
C LYS A 123 4.00 -13.52 -6.18
N SER A 124 3.71 -14.51 -5.34
CA SER A 124 3.06 -15.76 -5.77
C SER A 124 1.61 -15.53 -6.22
N ALA A 125 0.87 -14.61 -5.60
CA ALA A 125 -0.47 -14.24 -6.05
C ALA A 125 -0.45 -13.60 -7.45
N VAL A 126 0.59 -12.81 -7.74
CA VAL A 126 0.80 -12.23 -9.08
C VAL A 126 1.20 -13.32 -10.08
N GLU A 127 2.17 -14.17 -9.77
CA GLU A 127 2.61 -15.24 -10.67
C GLU A 127 1.48 -16.24 -11.04
N ALA A 128 0.60 -16.54 -10.08
CA ALA A 128 -0.54 -17.44 -10.29
C ALA A 128 -1.68 -16.85 -11.14
N GLU A 129 -1.84 -15.53 -11.22
CA GLU A 129 -2.83 -14.89 -12.11
C GLU A 129 -2.34 -14.74 -13.56
N PHE A 130 -1.04 -14.98 -13.83
CA PHE A 130 -0.41 -14.81 -15.15
C PHE A 130 0.28 -16.07 -15.70
N SER A 131 0.00 -17.25 -15.13
CA SER A 131 0.35 -18.58 -15.69
C SER A 131 -0.86 -19.28 -16.30
#